data_AF-A0A7X8UA37-F1
#
_entry.id   AF-A0A7X8UA37-F1
#
_cell.length_a   1.000
_cell.length_b   1.000
_cell.length_c   1.000
_cell.angle_alpha   90.00
_cell.angle_beta   90.00
_cell.angle_gamma   90.00
#
_symmetry.space_group_name_H-M   'P 1'
#
loop_
_entity.id
_entity.type
_entity.pdbx_description
1 polymer ?
#
loop_
_entity_poly.entity_id
_entity_poly.type
_entity_poly.pdbx_seq_one_letter_code
_entity_poly.pdbx_strand_id
1 'polypeptide(L)'
;MRTSKDYLDKLASMRANIYLDGECVDRTHPKVLHASKAIQLTFDKANDPEYSKWLSTESHISGKPINRFNHIHQSAEDLILKQEMTRKLCNLMGGCIQRCMGADSMNALSVVTKNADLKYGTNYHERWLKFLEYYQENDLIGAASQTDAKGDRSKRPG
;
A
#
# COMPACT_ATOMS: atom_id res chain seq x y z
N MET A 1 -5.60 0.14 14.40
CA MET A 1 -5.39 0.41 12.96
C MET A 1 -6.40 1.44 12.49
N ARG A 2 -6.11 2.18 11.41
CA ARG A 2 -7.02 3.23 10.92
C ARG A 2 -8.35 2.65 10.45
N THR A 3 -9.41 3.45 10.56
CA THR A 3 -10.72 3.13 10.00
C THR A 3 -10.86 3.68 8.58
N SER A 4 -11.86 3.21 7.82
CA SER A 4 -12.21 3.80 6.52
C SER A 4 -12.58 5.28 6.64
N LYS A 5 -13.21 5.68 7.75
CA LYS A 5 -13.48 7.09 8.07
C LYS A 5 -12.18 7.89 8.18
N ASP A 6 -11.20 7.43 8.94
CA ASP A 6 -9.89 8.11 9.07
C ASP A 6 -9.14 8.20 7.72
N TYR A 7 -9.38 7.23 6.84
CA TYR A 7 -8.88 7.27 5.47
C TYR A 7 -9.56 8.36 4.63
N LEU A 8 -10.89 8.43 4.65
CA LEU A 8 -11.67 9.41 3.89
C LEU A 8 -11.46 10.83 4.43
N ASP A 9 -11.45 11.03 5.74
CA ASP A 9 -11.20 12.33 6.37
C ASP A 9 -9.80 12.86 5.99
N LYS A 10 -8.79 11.97 5.93
CA LYS A 10 -7.46 12.35 5.45
C LYS A 10 -7.49 12.76 3.98
N LEU A 11 -8.18 12.02 3.11
CA LEU A 11 -8.31 12.37 1.70
C LEU A 11 -9.02 13.73 1.50
N ALA A 12 -10.09 13.99 2.25
CA ALA A 12 -10.84 15.24 2.19
C ALA A 12 -9.98 16.46 2.57
N SER A 13 -9.00 16.29 3.46
CA SER A 13 -8.07 17.36 3.86
C SER A 13 -7.02 17.74 2.80
N MET A 14 -6.87 16.97 1.73
CA MET A 14 -5.84 17.19 0.72
C MET A 14 -6.30 18.18 -0.36
N ARG A 15 -5.36 18.95 -0.93
CA ARG A 15 -5.64 19.88 -2.04
C ARG A 15 -6.31 19.17 -3.23
N ALA A 16 -7.23 19.87 -3.90
CA ALA A 16 -7.77 19.43 -5.19
C ALA A 16 -6.64 19.30 -6.23
N ASN A 17 -6.55 18.14 -6.87
CA ASN A 17 -5.54 17.87 -7.90
C ASN A 17 -5.90 16.67 -8.79
N ILE A 18 -7.17 16.28 -8.85
CA ILE A 18 -7.66 15.19 -9.68
C ILE A 18 -8.37 15.83 -10.87
N TYR A 19 -7.96 15.51 -12.10
CA TYR A 19 -8.61 16.04 -13.29
C TYR A 19 -9.55 14.98 -13.88
N LEU A 20 -10.85 15.27 -13.92
CA LEU A 20 -11.90 14.42 -14.48
C LEU A 20 -12.78 15.25 -15.41
N ASP A 21 -13.06 14.73 -16.60
CA ASP A 21 -13.96 15.36 -17.58
C ASP A 21 -13.61 16.84 -17.88
N GLY A 22 -12.32 17.19 -17.79
CA GLY A 22 -11.82 18.56 -18.02
C GLY A 22 -11.76 19.46 -16.78
N GLU A 23 -12.24 19.00 -15.63
CA GLU A 23 -12.32 19.79 -14.40
C GLU A 23 -11.38 19.30 -13.31
N CYS A 24 -10.83 20.23 -12.51
CA CYS A 24 -10.06 19.90 -11.32
C CYS A 24 -11.00 19.69 -10.14
N VAL A 25 -11.09 18.45 -9.66
CA VAL A 25 -11.92 18.04 -8.52
C VAL A 25 -11.07 17.65 -7.31
N ASP A 26 -11.70 17.71 -6.13
CA ASP A 26 -11.12 17.19 -4.90
C ASP A 26 -11.41 15.68 -4.71
N ARG A 27 -10.96 15.13 -3.59
CA ARG A 27 -11.11 13.70 -3.26
C ARG A 27 -12.47 13.34 -2.65
N THR A 28 -13.31 14.33 -2.37
CA THR A 28 -14.70 14.13 -1.92
C THR A 28 -15.67 13.95 -3.10
N HIS A 29 -15.20 14.18 -4.34
CA HIS A 29 -15.99 13.96 -5.54
C HIS A 29 -16.56 12.52 -5.60
N PRO A 30 -17.86 12.32 -5.91
CA PRO A 30 -18.52 11.01 -5.83
C PRO A 30 -17.83 9.88 -6.61
N LYS A 31 -17.28 10.18 -7.80
CA LYS A 31 -16.51 9.20 -8.60
C LYS A 31 -15.23 8.75 -7.87
N VAL A 32 -14.55 9.66 -7.18
CA VAL A 32 -13.31 9.37 -6.43
C VAL A 32 -13.62 8.55 -5.19
N LEU A 33 -14.66 8.93 -4.44
CA LEU A 33 -15.15 8.17 -3.29
C LEU A 33 -15.54 6.75 -3.69
N HIS A 34 -16.31 6.61 -4.78
CA HIS A 34 -16.69 5.30 -5.32
C HIS A 34 -15.46 4.46 -5.71
N ALA A 35 -14.50 5.04 -6.43
CA ALA A 35 -13.29 4.36 -6.85
C ALA A 35 -12.42 3.89 -5.67
N SER A 36 -12.51 4.56 -4.52
CA SER A 36 -11.77 4.23 -3.31
C SER A 36 -12.42 3.16 -2.42
N LYS A 37 -13.61 2.66 -2.76
CA LYS A 37 -14.34 1.67 -1.94
C LYS A 37 -13.55 0.40 -1.66
N ALA A 38 -12.71 -0.03 -2.60
CA ALA A 38 -11.90 -1.22 -2.41
C ALA A 38 -10.82 -1.02 -1.34
N ILE A 39 -10.23 0.19 -1.26
CA ILE A 39 -9.34 0.57 -0.16
C ILE A 39 -10.10 0.66 1.16
N GLN A 40 -11.28 1.30 1.17
CA GLN A 40 -12.12 1.43 2.37
C GLN A 40 -12.41 0.05 2.98
N LEU A 41 -12.77 -0.94 2.14
CA LEU A 41 -13.00 -2.32 2.58
C LEU A 41 -11.81 -2.90 3.36
N THR A 42 -10.57 -2.62 2.94
CA THR A 42 -9.37 -3.12 3.63
C THR A 42 -9.20 -2.51 5.02
N PHE A 43 -9.68 -1.29 5.25
CA PHE A 43 -9.70 -0.68 6.59
C PHE A 43 -10.89 -1.14 7.40
N ASP A 44 -12.07 -1.27 6.80
CA ASP A 44 -13.28 -1.76 7.46
C ASP A 44 -13.07 -3.15 8.05
N LYS A 45 -12.37 -4.02 7.31
CA LYS A 45 -12.05 -5.37 7.77
C LYS A 45 -10.84 -5.45 8.69
N ALA A 46 -10.00 -4.42 8.79
CA ALA A 46 -8.75 -4.48 9.56
C ALA A 46 -8.98 -4.75 11.05
N ASN A 47 -10.08 -4.24 11.61
CA ASN A 47 -10.44 -4.44 13.02
C ASN A 47 -11.56 -5.49 13.22
N ASP A 48 -11.95 -6.19 12.16
CA ASP A 48 -12.95 -7.27 12.22
C ASP A 48 -12.29 -8.55 12.79
N PRO A 49 -12.77 -9.10 13.93
CA PRO A 49 -12.17 -10.28 14.54
C PRO A 49 -12.10 -11.49 13.59
N GLU A 50 -13.05 -11.64 12.67
CA GLU A 50 -13.06 -12.72 11.68
C GLU A 50 -11.84 -12.63 10.73
N TYR A 51 -11.38 -11.41 10.46
CA TYR A 51 -10.30 -11.14 9.50
C TYR A 51 -8.93 -10.93 10.15
N SER A 52 -8.87 -10.93 11.49
CA SER A 52 -7.65 -10.62 12.26
C SER A 52 -6.43 -11.46 11.82
N LYS A 53 -6.62 -12.76 11.54
CA LYS A 53 -5.57 -13.66 11.00
C LYS A 53 -4.88 -13.08 9.76
N TRP A 54 -5.66 -12.48 8.86
CA TRP A 54 -5.18 -12.01 7.57
C TRP A 54 -4.76 -10.55 7.59
N LEU A 55 -5.43 -9.70 8.37
CA LEU A 55 -5.24 -8.26 8.30
C LEU A 55 -4.37 -7.67 9.41
N SER A 56 -4.14 -8.40 10.51
CA SER A 56 -3.29 -7.98 11.60
C SER A 56 -2.01 -8.82 11.66
N THR A 57 -0.90 -8.17 11.96
CA THR A 57 0.38 -8.82 12.26
C THR A 57 1.28 -7.91 13.09
N GLU A 58 2.38 -8.43 13.61
CA GLU A 58 3.33 -7.66 14.40
C GLU A 58 4.45 -7.13 13.50
N SER A 59 4.77 -5.84 13.64
CA SER A 59 5.90 -5.25 12.95
C SER A 59 7.22 -5.82 13.49
N HIS A 60 8.02 -6.43 12.63
CA HIS A 60 9.39 -6.84 12.95
C HIS A 60 10.34 -5.66 13.28
N ILE A 61 9.91 -4.41 13.04
CA ILE A 61 10.69 -3.21 13.38
C ILE A 61 10.29 -2.68 14.75
N SER A 62 8.99 -2.51 15.00
CA SER A 62 8.50 -1.80 16.20
C SER A 62 7.88 -2.69 17.26
N GLY A 63 7.61 -3.97 16.96
CA GLY A 63 6.85 -4.88 17.83
C GLY A 63 5.36 -4.50 17.99
N LYS A 64 4.89 -3.45 17.30
CA LYS A 64 3.50 -2.99 17.40
C LYS A 64 2.61 -3.74 16.40
N PRO A 65 1.31 -3.93 16.70
CA PRO A 65 0.34 -4.41 15.73
C PRO A 65 0.21 -3.45 14.55
N ILE A 66 0.29 -3.99 13.33
CA ILE A 66 0.17 -3.26 12.07
C ILE A 66 -0.81 -3.97 11.12
N ASN A 67 -1.29 -3.22 10.13
CA ASN A 67 -2.03 -3.81 9.02
C ASN A 67 -1.08 -4.68 8.17
N ARG A 68 -1.48 -5.90 7.80
CA ARG A 68 -0.65 -6.82 7.00
C ARG A 68 -0.24 -6.23 5.63
N PHE A 69 -1.01 -5.30 5.07
CA PHE A 69 -0.59 -4.56 3.87
C PHE A 69 0.67 -3.70 4.06
N ASN A 70 1.08 -3.45 5.30
CA ASN A 70 2.25 -2.65 5.67
C ASN A 70 3.38 -3.54 6.24
N HIS A 71 3.23 -4.86 6.18
CA HIS A 71 4.20 -5.82 6.68
C HIS A 71 5.28 -6.15 5.64
N ILE A 72 6.50 -6.35 6.13
CA ILE A 72 7.59 -6.94 5.34
C ILE A 72 7.68 -8.41 5.73
N HIS A 73 7.50 -9.30 4.77
CA HIS A 73 7.39 -10.74 5.02
C HIS A 73 8.68 -11.29 5.64
N GLN A 74 8.54 -11.94 6.79
CA GLN A 74 9.66 -12.52 7.54
C GLN A 74 9.77 -14.04 7.37
N SER A 75 8.76 -14.68 6.77
CA SER A 75 8.76 -16.13 6.54
C SER A 75 7.92 -16.54 5.31
N ALA A 76 7.97 -17.82 4.96
CA ALA A 76 7.12 -18.37 3.90
C ALA A 76 5.63 -18.32 4.28
N GLU A 77 5.32 -18.47 5.56
CA GLU A 77 3.96 -18.37 6.10
C GLU A 77 3.39 -16.97 5.90
N ASP A 78 4.21 -15.91 6.05
CA ASP A 78 3.77 -14.54 5.75
C ASP A 78 3.35 -14.37 4.28
N LEU A 79 4.07 -15.00 3.35
CA LEU A 79 3.74 -15.00 1.93
C LEU A 79 2.41 -15.73 1.67
N ILE A 80 2.21 -16.88 2.31
CA ILE A 80 0.96 -17.64 2.22
C ILE A 80 -0.20 -16.82 2.78
N LEU A 81 -0.03 -16.20 3.95
CA LEU A 81 -1.05 -15.36 4.58
C LEU A 81 -1.40 -14.15 3.71
N LYS A 82 -0.43 -13.55 3.02
CA LYS A 82 -0.70 -12.47 2.04
C LYS A 82 -1.55 -12.97 0.86
N GLN A 83 -1.29 -14.17 0.36
CA GLN A 83 -2.09 -14.77 -0.71
C GLN A 83 -3.51 -15.10 -0.24
N GLU A 84 -3.67 -15.71 0.94
CA GLU A 84 -4.98 -15.99 1.53
C GLU A 84 -5.78 -14.70 1.77
N MET A 85 -5.14 -13.68 2.37
CA MET A 85 -5.70 -12.35 2.58
C MET A 85 -6.21 -11.76 1.26
N THR A 86 -5.37 -11.79 0.22
CA THR A 86 -5.72 -11.25 -1.09
C THR A 86 -6.92 -11.99 -1.68
N ARG A 87 -6.94 -13.33 -1.64
CA ARG A 87 -8.08 -14.13 -2.13
C ARG A 87 -9.37 -13.80 -1.39
N LYS A 88 -9.34 -13.70 -0.07
CA LYS A 88 -10.51 -13.39 0.77
C LYS A 88 -11.08 -12.01 0.44
N LEU A 89 -10.23 -11.00 0.39
CA LEU A 89 -10.68 -9.62 0.16
C LEU A 89 -11.10 -9.38 -1.29
N CYS A 90 -10.42 -9.97 -2.27
CA CYS A 90 -10.84 -9.88 -3.67
C CYS A 90 -12.20 -10.54 -3.90
N ASN A 91 -12.48 -11.68 -3.24
CA ASN A 91 -13.80 -12.31 -3.29
C ASN A 91 -14.89 -11.42 -2.68
N LEU A 92 -14.58 -10.73 -1.58
CA LEU A 92 -15.53 -9.83 -0.92
C LEU A 92 -15.80 -8.57 -1.75
N MET A 93 -14.76 -8.00 -2.37
CA MET A 93 -14.86 -6.81 -3.22
C MET A 93 -15.40 -7.12 -4.63
N GLY A 94 -15.28 -8.37 -5.09
CA GLY A 94 -15.55 -8.76 -6.47
C GLY A 94 -14.48 -8.30 -7.46
N GLY A 95 -13.23 -8.08 -7.02
CA GLY A 95 -12.15 -7.61 -7.89
C GLY A 95 -10.93 -7.04 -7.17
N CYS A 96 -10.28 -6.05 -7.79
CA CYS A 96 -9.07 -5.42 -7.28
C CYS A 96 -9.30 -4.71 -5.94
N ILE A 97 -8.40 -4.95 -4.97
CA ILE A 97 -8.43 -4.33 -3.63
C ILE A 97 -7.43 -3.17 -3.45
N GLN A 98 -6.74 -2.80 -4.54
CA GLN A 98 -5.93 -1.57 -4.71
C GLN A 98 -4.72 -1.38 -3.77
N ARG A 99 -4.57 -2.18 -2.71
CA ARG A 99 -3.50 -2.04 -1.70
C ARG A 99 -2.36 -3.05 -1.84
N CYS A 100 -2.54 -4.11 -2.63
CA CYS A 100 -1.56 -5.18 -2.82
C CYS A 100 -0.23 -4.67 -3.40
N MET A 101 -0.30 -3.78 -4.39
CA MET A 101 0.89 -3.29 -5.10
C MET A 101 1.82 -2.47 -4.18
N GLY A 102 1.25 -1.73 -3.23
CA GLY A 102 2.03 -1.03 -2.20
C GLY A 102 2.79 -2.01 -1.30
N ALA A 103 2.11 -3.06 -0.82
CA ALA A 103 2.72 -4.11 -0.02
C ALA A 103 3.86 -4.82 -0.78
N ASP A 104 3.61 -5.21 -2.03
CA ASP A 104 4.59 -5.89 -2.88
C ASP A 104 5.80 -4.99 -3.17
N SER A 105 5.58 -3.69 -3.40
CA SER A 105 6.66 -2.72 -3.62
C SER A 105 7.50 -2.49 -2.38
N MET A 106 6.90 -2.38 -1.20
CA MET A 106 7.64 -2.21 0.06
C MET A 106 8.50 -3.45 0.36
N ASN A 107 7.99 -4.65 0.08
CA ASN A 107 8.76 -5.89 0.19
C ASN A 107 9.91 -5.97 -0.83
N ALA A 108 9.71 -5.53 -2.08
CA ALA A 108 10.79 -5.48 -3.05
C ALA A 108 11.88 -4.45 -2.66
N LEU A 109 11.47 -3.27 -2.17
CA LEU A 109 12.38 -2.22 -1.73
C LEU A 109 13.25 -2.65 -0.54
N SER A 110 12.75 -3.51 0.36
CA SER A 110 13.54 -4.01 1.50
C SER A 110 14.82 -4.72 1.05
N VAL A 111 14.73 -5.46 -0.06
CA VAL A 111 15.86 -6.20 -0.65
C VAL A 111 16.70 -5.30 -1.54
N VAL A 112 16.06 -4.57 -2.47
CA VAL A 112 16.79 -3.81 -3.50
C VAL A 112 17.61 -2.69 -2.90
N THR A 113 17.08 -1.97 -1.91
CA THR A 113 17.82 -0.90 -1.23
C THR A 113 19.04 -1.43 -0.49
N LYS A 114 18.94 -2.60 0.17
CA LYS A 114 20.07 -3.24 0.85
C LYS A 114 21.13 -3.70 -0.13
N ASN A 115 20.73 -4.32 -1.23
CA ASN A 115 21.65 -4.78 -2.28
C ASN A 115 22.38 -3.61 -2.93
N ALA A 116 21.69 -2.48 -3.14
CA ALA A 116 22.33 -1.26 -3.65
C ALA A 116 23.40 -0.74 -2.67
N ASP A 117 23.09 -0.67 -1.38
CA ASP A 117 24.05 -0.24 -0.36
C ASP A 117 25.28 -1.16 -0.29
N LEU A 118 25.08 -2.47 -0.34
CA LEU A 118 26.19 -3.45 -0.34
C LEU A 118 27.09 -3.33 -1.56
N LYS A 119 26.52 -3.04 -2.73
CA LYS A 119 27.28 -2.97 -3.99
C LYS A 119 27.94 -1.62 -4.23
N TYR A 120 27.26 -0.53 -3.85
CA TYR A 120 27.64 0.83 -4.25
C TYR A 120 28.01 1.73 -3.06
N GLY A 121 27.94 1.25 -1.82
CA GLY A 121 28.27 2.04 -0.62
C GLY A 121 27.29 3.18 -0.36
N THR A 122 26.06 3.07 -0.87
CA THR A 122 24.98 4.04 -0.63
C THR A 122 24.35 3.86 0.75
N ASN A 123 23.40 4.72 1.10
CA ASN A 123 22.62 4.66 2.35
C ASN A 123 21.11 4.61 2.10
N TYR A 124 20.68 3.97 1.01
CA TYR A 124 19.27 3.86 0.65
C TYR A 124 18.48 3.01 1.64
N HIS A 125 19.06 1.94 2.17
CA HIS A 125 18.37 1.04 3.08
C HIS A 125 18.07 1.72 4.42
N GLU A 126 19.00 2.52 4.95
CA GLU A 126 18.75 3.31 6.17
C GLU A 126 17.59 4.29 5.98
N ARG A 127 17.55 4.98 4.84
CA ARG A 127 16.45 5.90 4.49
C ARG A 127 15.13 5.16 4.32
N TRP A 128 15.18 3.98 3.69
CA TRP A 128 14.01 3.14 3.50
C TRP A 128 13.47 2.59 4.83
N LEU A 129 14.33 2.20 5.78
CA LEU A 129 13.91 1.78 7.13
C LEU A 129 13.18 2.90 7.88
N LYS A 130 13.70 4.13 7.84
CA LYS A 130 13.03 5.30 8.42
C LYS A 130 11.66 5.56 7.77
N PHE A 131 11.58 5.41 6.45
CA PHE A 131 10.31 5.52 5.74
C PHE A 131 9.35 4.38 6.08
N LEU A 132 9.84 3.15 6.23
CA LEU A 132 9.03 1.99 6.61
C LEU A 132 8.42 2.17 8.00
N GLU A 133 9.20 2.66 8.96
CA GLU A 133 8.70 2.97 10.31
C GLU A 133 7.53 3.98 10.25
N TYR A 134 7.73 5.09 9.54
CA TYR A 134 6.66 6.07 9.29
C TYR A 134 5.44 5.45 8.59
N TYR A 135 5.69 4.62 7.56
CA TYR A 135 4.65 3.96 6.77
C TYR A 135 3.80 2.99 7.60
N GLN A 136 4.43 2.25 8.51
CA GLN A 136 3.77 1.33 9.43
C GLN A 136 3.01 2.08 10.53
N GLU A 137 3.65 3.05 11.19
CA GLU A 137 3.05 3.81 12.29
C GLU A 137 1.81 4.59 11.85
N ASN A 138 1.80 5.10 10.62
CA ASN A 138 0.70 5.89 10.08
C ASN A 138 -0.30 5.08 9.27
N ASP A 139 -0.14 3.74 9.21
CA ASP A 139 -1.01 2.82 8.45
C ASP A 139 -1.30 3.37 7.04
N LEU A 140 -0.22 3.69 6.32
CA LEU A 140 -0.26 4.34 5.02
C LEU A 140 -0.64 3.37 3.90
N ILE A 141 -1.01 3.95 2.76
CA ILE A 141 -1.23 3.24 1.50
C ILE A 141 -0.18 3.71 0.50
N GLY A 142 0.57 2.76 -0.06
CA GLY A 142 1.53 2.98 -1.13
C GLY A 142 0.91 2.74 -2.51
N ALA A 143 1.02 3.72 -3.40
CA ALA A 143 0.73 3.55 -4.81
C ALA A 143 2.00 3.18 -5.58
N ALA A 144 2.07 1.96 -6.11
CA ALA A 144 3.19 1.52 -6.94
C ALA A 144 3.07 2.10 -8.35
N SER A 145 3.74 3.22 -8.59
CA SER A 145 3.71 3.93 -9.88
C SER A 145 4.90 3.53 -10.74
N GLN A 146 4.90 2.28 -11.22
CA GLN A 146 6.04 1.70 -11.95
C GLN A 146 5.97 1.90 -13.48
N THR A 147 4.77 1.93 -14.05
CA THR A 147 4.62 1.90 -15.52
C THR A 147 4.66 3.31 -16.11
N ASP A 148 5.69 3.60 -16.90
CA ASP A 148 5.80 4.83 -17.68
C ASP A 148 4.82 4.89 -18.87
N ALA A 149 4.66 6.07 -19.49
CA ALA A 149 3.89 6.22 -20.73
C ALA A 149 4.50 5.46 -21.93
N LYS A 150 5.78 5.08 -21.83
CA LYS A 150 6.58 4.24 -22.75
C LYS A 150 6.83 4.76 -24.18
N GLY A 151 6.07 5.74 -24.70
CA GLY A 151 6.32 6.33 -26.03
C GLY A 151 6.42 5.30 -27.16
N ASP A 152 7.44 5.41 -28.01
CA ASP A 152 7.75 4.40 -29.02
C ASP A 152 8.33 3.14 -28.35
N ARG A 153 7.55 2.06 -28.31
CA ARG A 153 7.92 0.80 -27.62
C ARG A 153 9.11 0.08 -28.27
N SER A 154 9.50 0.46 -29.49
CA SER A 154 10.69 -0.11 -30.16
C SER A 154 12.00 0.51 -29.66
N LYS A 155 11.95 1.60 -28.90
CA LYS A 155 13.12 2.38 -28.47
C LYS A 155 13.35 2.23 -26.96
N ARG A 156 14.62 2.41 -26.57
CA ARG A 156 14.99 2.56 -25.15
C ARG A 156 14.61 3.96 -24.65
N PRO A 157 14.44 4.14 -23.32
CA PRO A 157 14.43 5.46 -22.72
C PRO A 157 15.68 6.25 -23.15
N GLY A 158 15.48 7.53 -23.48
CA GLY A 158 16.56 8.47 -23.77
C GLY A 158 17.20 9.04 -22.52
#